data_AF-A0A9W8ECE9-F1
#
_entry.id   AF-A0A9W8ECE9-F1
#
_cell.length_a   1.000
_cell.length_b   1.000
_cell.length_c   1.000
_cell.angle_alpha   90.00
_cell.angle_beta   90.00
_cell.angle_gamma   90.00
#
_symmetry.space_group_name_H-M   'P 1'
#
loop_
_entity.id
_entity.type
_entity.pdbx_description
1 polymer ?
#
loop_
_entity_poly.entity_id
_entity_poly.type
_entity_poly.pdbx_seq_one_letter_code
_entity_poly.pdbx_strand_id
1 'polypeptide(L)' 'MRESSEFMGFILDRGTNRAHENRQHKYAIVEALVEADQSEPIFDEPVRQLFVTHLREGPFYVPREAAVSFEAQ' A
#
# COMPACT_ATOMS: atom_id res chain seq x y z
N MET A 1 -5.07 -3.09 19.12
CA MET A 1 -4.94 -3.66 17.76
C MET A 1 -5.79 -2.95 16.69
N ARG A 2 -6.72 -2.04 17.06
CA ARG A 2 -7.51 -1.29 16.06
C ARG A 2 -6.68 -0.21 15.36
N GLU A 3 -5.91 0.55 16.14
CA GLU A 3 -5.04 1.63 15.65
C GLU A 3 -3.95 1.13 14.70
N SER A 4 -3.39 -0.06 14.94
CA SER A 4 -2.39 -0.68 14.05
C SER A 4 -2.99 -1.03 12.68
N SER A 5 -4.23 -1.49 12.64
CA SER A 5 -4.92 -1.80 11.38
C SER A 5 -5.26 -0.54 10.59
N GLU A 6 -5.74 0.50 11.28
CA GLU A 6 -6.04 1.81 10.68
C GLU A 6 -4.77 2.49 10.14
N PHE A 7 -3.66 2.40 10.87
CA PHE A 7 -2.36 2.89 10.39
C PHE A 7 -1.89 2.15 9.14
N MET A 8 -1.96 0.81 9.13
CA MET A 8 -1.59 0.03 7.95
C MET A 8 -2.48 0.36 6.75
N GLY A 9 -3.79 0.51 6.97
CA GLY A 9 -4.72 0.98 5.94
C GLY A 9 -4.32 2.34 5.39
N PHE A 10 -3.95 3.29 6.23
CA PHE A 10 -3.49 4.62 5.81
C PHE A 10 -2.20 4.56 4.99
N ILE A 11 -1.21 3.76 5.40
CA ILE A 11 0.07 3.63 4.67
C ILE A 11 -0.14 2.99 3.29
N LEU A 12 -0.99 1.97 3.21
CA LEU A 12 -1.27 1.25 1.96
C LEU A 12 -2.24 1.99 1.04
N ASP A 13 -3.04 2.91 1.57
CA ASP A 13 -3.99 3.70 0.79
C ASP A 13 -3.28 4.74 -0.10
N ARG A 14 -3.46 4.55 -1.41
CA ARG A 14 -2.94 5.38 -2.50
C ARG A 14 -3.87 6.53 -2.89
N GLY A 15 -5.14 6.48 -2.50
CA GLY A 15 -6.17 7.46 -2.82
C GLY A 15 -6.11 8.69 -1.92
N THR A 16 -5.63 8.53 -0.68
CA THR A 16 -5.46 9.62 0.28
C THR A 16 -4.08 10.26 0.20
N ASN A 17 -4.04 11.57 0.51
CA ASN A 17 -2.82 12.36 0.65
C ASN A 17 -2.00 12.52 -0.65
N ARG A 18 -2.51 13.36 -1.57
CA ARG A 18 -1.98 13.56 -2.94
C ARG A 18 -0.68 14.36 -3.02
N ALA A 19 -0.12 14.80 -1.90
CA ALA A 19 1.18 15.48 -1.92
C ALA A 19 2.28 14.51 -2.35
N HIS A 20 3.20 14.99 -3.19
CA HIS A 20 4.28 14.18 -3.76
C HIS A 20 5.17 13.55 -2.67
N GLU A 21 5.58 14.37 -1.70
CA GLU A 21 6.42 13.95 -0.56
C GLU A 21 5.74 12.89 0.30
N ASN A 22 4.43 13.04 0.56
CA ASN A 22 3.70 12.09 1.40
C ASN A 22 3.59 10.70 0.76
N ARG A 23 3.52 10.63 -0.58
CA ARG A 23 3.57 9.35 -1.30
C ARG A 23 4.93 8.68 -1.18
N GLN A 24 6.01 9.45 -1.25
CA GLN A 24 7.36 8.95 -1.06
C GLN A 24 7.58 8.45 0.38
N HIS A 25 7.09 9.18 1.39
CA HIS A 25 7.19 8.75 2.78
C HIS A 25 6.41 7.45 3.03
N LYS A 26 5.18 7.32 2.54
CA LYS A 26 4.40 6.08 2.65
C LYS A 26 5.14 4.91 2.01
N TYR A 27 5.71 5.12 0.82
CA TYR A 27 6.50 4.10 0.12
C TYR A 27 7.74 3.68 0.93
N ALA A 28 8.52 4.64 1.44
CA ALA A 28 9.71 4.36 2.24
C ALA A 28 9.39 3.59 3.53
N ILE A 29 8.22 3.84 4.13
CA ILE A 29 7.75 3.04 5.28
C ILE A 29 7.50 1.59 4.87
N VAL A 30 6.84 1.35 3.74
CA VAL A 30 6.59 -0.01 3.25
C VAL A 30 7.90 -0.72 2.88
N GLU A 31 8.85 -0.01 2.27
CA GLU A 31 10.19 -0.52 1.95
C GLU A 31 10.92 -0.96 3.23
N ALA A 32 10.99 -0.09 4.23
CA ALA A 32 11.60 -0.41 5.52
C ALA A 32 10.92 -1.60 6.23
N LEU A 33 9.59 -1.75 6.10
CA LEU A 33 8.85 -2.87 6.68
C LEU A 33 9.17 -4.20 5.99
N VAL A 34 9.48 -4.20 4.69
CA VAL A 34 9.88 -5.41 3.95
C VAL A 34 11.33 -5.77 4.23
N GLU A 35 12.21 -4.78 4.28
CA GLU A 35 13.65 -4.97 4.51
C GLU A 35 13.99 -5.33 5.96
N ALA A 36 13.10 -5.05 6.92
CA ALA A 36 13.31 -5.42 8.30
C ALA A 36 13.37 -6.95 8.48
N ASP A 37 14.45 -7.44 9.09
CA ASP A 37 14.67 -8.87 9.38
C ASP A 37 13.55 -9.53 10.20
N GLN A 38 12.75 -8.73 10.92
CA GLN A 38 11.63 -9.19 11.74
C GLN A 38 10.28 -9.16 11.01
N SER A 39 10.25 -8.86 9.71
CA SER A 39 8.99 -8.71 8.96
C SER A 39 8.22 -10.04 8.82
N GLU A 40 8.92 -11.15 8.57
CA GLU A 40 8.32 -12.48 8.38
C GLU A 40 7.53 -13.01 9.60
N PRO A 41 8.03 -12.90 10.85
CA PRO A 41 7.25 -13.35 12.02
C PRO A 41 6.13 -12.39 12.44
N ILE A 42 6.10 -11.15 11.91
CA ILE A 42 5.14 -10.11 12.33
C ILE A 42 3.95 -10.03 11.37
N PHE A 43 4.19 -10.16 10.06
CA PHE A 43 3.15 -10.04 9.04
C PHE A 43 2.88 -11.37 8.37
N ASP A 44 1.60 -11.70 8.21
CA ASP A 44 1.18 -12.88 7.48
C ASP A 44 1.40 -12.73 5.96
N GLU A 45 1.39 -13.85 5.26
CA GLU A 45 1.69 -13.92 3.82
C GLU A 45 0.85 -12.94 2.95
N PRO A 46 -0.48 -12.78 3.18
CA PRO A 46 -1.28 -11.84 2.40
C PRO A 46 -0.79 -10.39 2.54
N VAL A 47 -0.44 -9.95 3.76
CA VAL A 47 0.05 -8.59 4.00
C VAL A 47 1.43 -8.40 3.37
N ARG A 48 2.30 -9.41 3.44
CA ARG A 48 3.61 -9.37 2.76
C ARG A 48 3.47 -9.24 1.24
N GLN A 49 2.54 -9.96 0.63
CA GLN A 49 2.27 -9.85 -0.81
C GLN A 49 1.76 -8.46 -1.20
N LEU A 50 0.96 -7.82 -0.35
CA LEU A 50 0.56 -6.43 -0.55
C LEU A 50 1.76 -5.48 -0.52
N PHE A 51 2.71 -5.65 0.41
CA PHE A 51 3.92 -4.83 0.44
C PHE A 51 4.78 -5.03 -0.81
N VAL A 52 5.03 -6.27 -1.22
CA VAL A 52 5.80 -6.57 -2.44
C VAL A 52 5.13 -5.95 -3.67
N THR A 53 3.80 -6.02 -3.76
CA THR A 53 3.04 -5.38 -4.84
C THR A 53 3.20 -3.87 -4.79
N HIS A 54 3.04 -3.26 -3.62
CA HIS A 54 3.21 -1.83 -3.40
C HIS A 54 4.60 -1.33 -3.80
N LEU A 55 5.64 -2.12 -3.51
CA LEU A 55 7.03 -1.83 -3.89
C LEU A 55 7.25 -1.91 -5.40
N ARG A 56 6.70 -2.96 -6.05
CA ARG A 56 6.78 -3.13 -7.52
C ARG A 56 6.09 -2.02 -8.29
N GLU A 57 4.95 -1.56 -7.79
CA GLU A 57 4.17 -0.48 -8.38
C GLU A 57 4.84 0.89 -8.23
N GLY A 58 5.65 1.06 -7.18
CA GLY A 58 6.33 2.33 -6.89
C GLY A 58 5.45 3.34 -6.14
N PRO A 59 6.01 4.49 -5.72
CA PRO A 59 5.34 5.48 -4.88
C PRO A 59 4.18 6.22 -5.57
N PHE A 60 4.17 6.30 -6.90
CA PHE A 60 3.23 7.12 -7.66
C PHE A 60 2.20 6.32 -8.45
N TYR A 61 2.16 5.00 -8.26
CA TYR A 61 1.11 4.20 -8.86
C TYR A 61 -0.25 4.63 -8.36
N VAL A 62 -1.13 4.93 -9.30
CA VAL A 62 -2.55 5.18 -9.06
C VAL A 62 -3.27 4.04 -9.74
N PRO A 63 -3.99 3.18 -8.99
CA PRO A 63 -4.84 2.17 -9.59
C PRO A 63 -5.78 2.89 -10.55
N ARG A 64 -5.71 2.55 -11.84
CA ARG A 64 -6.83 2.88 -12.72
C ARG A 64 -7.98 2.04 -12.22
N GLU A 65 -8.97 2.68 -11.60
CA GLU A 65 -10.30 2.08 -11.58
C GLU A 65 -10.61 1.73 -13.03
N ALA A 66 -10.67 0.44 -13.33
CA ALA A 66 -11.27 -0.01 -14.56
C ALA A 66 -12.72 0.47 -14.45
N ALA A 67 -13.01 1.62 -15.02
CA ALA A 67 -14.36 2.04 -15.30
C ALA A 67 -14.91 1.02 -16.31
N VAL A 68 -15.35 -0.14 -15.79
CA VAL A 68 -16.31 -0.99 -16.46
C VAL A 68 -17.57 -0.14 -16.50
N SER A 69 -17.66 0.72 -17.53
CA SER A 69 -18.93 1.23 -18.00
C SER A 69 -19.75 -0.01 -18.33
N PHE A 70 -20.60 -0.42 -17.39
CA PHE A 70 -21.74 -1.25 -17.69
C PHE A 70 -22.62 -0.40 -18.62
N GLU A 71 -22.43 -0.54 -19.94
CA GLU A 71 -23.53 -0.31 -20.86
C GLU A 71 -24.60 -1.32 -20.47
N ALA A 72 -25.62 -0.85 -19.77
CA ALA A 72 -26.89 -1.56 -19.68
C ALA A 72 -27.48 -1.59 -21.10
N GLN A 73 -27.37 -2.75 -21.75
CA GLN A 73 -28.19 -3.12 -22.91
C GLN A 73 -29.25 -4.13 -22.48
#